data_AF-A0A536K1H6-F1
#
_entry.id   AF-A0A536K1H6-F1
#
_cell.length_a   1.000
_cell.length_b   1.000
_cell.length_c   1.000
_cell.angle_alpha   90.00
_cell.angle_beta   90.00
_cell.angle_gamma   90.00
#
_symmetry.space_group_name_H-M   'P 1'
#
loop_
_entity.id
_entity.type
_entity.pdbx_description
1 polymer ?
#
loop_
_entity_poly.entity_id
_entity_poly.type
_entity_poly.pdbx_seq_one_letter_code
_entity_poly.pdbx_strand_id
1 'polypeptide(L)'
;MRFAPHAGSGQRSERPEGDRVSEEPKGLSASGDIIGALSDRVSELTKRVGSLESELDAARKRVAVYEEFDATVRDALSGALRSAHEIRARAENAAQQILEQAREERKILIKEIERLREERDGLSDEIASSRRSGFSALRGPRREAASPPAPEKAEEETPPDSRALAAEALRGVFTELLEDIRRQAGTVADAAREANAAAAQAKTAQEQARVAQDEARSAQEEARRALEAQRAAEAERATEAARATEQAQRATEDAARAAEETRKVTEAQRLAQQQADAERALEGERAAEAARAAQEAMRAAQEAARAAEAERAGEAQRAGDAVRAAEEAMRAAQEAARAAGADRAADAERAAVGAERLEQQRREEEERRAARWRDEEQRRAAQWREEEERRDQQRRDEDERLAAQRVQEDERRAAEARRSEDLRRAAAAEAQRIAEAARVAETAARAAQEAARAAEAARAAQTQPVVEEEDVFGRPTGNVAETPPPAPELTVVEREPTQTVAESEQLTPEREEPAVPTSNIVLMLSPVPSFARLVDIERRIQSLAQVRTLYVRDFRGGVATLAVGLRIPMLVDELWSAIATLEQPRFALQRSGGTSLELRIEGEAGAGVA
;
A
#
# COMPACT_ATOMS: atom_id res chain seq x y z
N MET A 1 -55.98 -31.91 -17.58
CA MET A 1 -56.23 -30.47 -17.88
C MET A 1 -55.09 -30.05 -18.82
N ARG A 2 -55.30 -29.57 -20.07
CA ARG A 2 -55.92 -28.29 -20.49
C ARG A 2 -55.20 -27.10 -19.82
N PHE A 3 -54.59 -26.11 -20.47
CA PHE A 3 -54.56 -25.59 -21.87
C PHE A 3 -53.09 -25.28 -22.28
N ALA A 4 -52.60 -25.60 -23.49
CA ALA A 4 -52.67 -24.88 -24.78
C ALA A 4 -51.54 -23.82 -25.00
N PRO A 5 -50.81 -23.85 -26.14
CA PRO A 5 -49.79 -22.86 -26.50
C PRO A 5 -50.36 -21.74 -27.40
N HIS A 6 -49.68 -20.59 -27.46
CA HIS A 6 -50.01 -19.53 -28.43
C HIS A 6 -49.13 -19.58 -29.69
N ALA A 7 -49.81 -19.63 -30.84
CA ALA A 7 -49.26 -19.35 -32.15
C ALA A 7 -50.00 -18.15 -32.78
N GLY A 8 -49.44 -17.61 -33.86
CA GLY A 8 -49.94 -16.42 -34.59
C GLY A 8 -49.05 -15.20 -34.34
N SER A 9 -48.77 -14.33 -35.30
CA SER A 9 -49.10 -14.24 -36.74
C SER A 9 -47.99 -13.42 -37.41
N GLY A 10 -47.68 -13.44 -38.70
CA GLY A 10 -48.41 -13.89 -39.89
C GLY A 10 -48.29 -12.78 -40.95
N GLN A 11 -47.96 -13.15 -42.21
CA GLN A 11 -48.16 -12.41 -43.48
C GLN A 11 -47.99 -10.87 -43.49
N ARG A 12 -47.19 -10.27 -44.38
CA ARG A 12 -47.56 -10.21 -45.82
C ARG A 12 -46.39 -9.82 -46.71
N SER A 13 -46.37 -10.42 -47.90
CA SER A 13 -45.63 -9.92 -49.05
C SER A 13 -46.43 -8.80 -49.72
N GLU A 14 -45.87 -7.61 -49.89
CA GLU A 14 -46.40 -6.62 -50.83
C GLU A 14 -45.28 -6.08 -51.73
N ARG A 15 -45.26 -6.55 -52.97
CA ARG A 15 -44.60 -5.88 -54.10
C ARG A 15 -45.43 -4.65 -54.47
N PRO A 16 -44.82 -3.51 -54.80
CA PRO A 16 -45.41 -2.56 -55.73
C PRO A 16 -44.90 -2.86 -57.15
N GLU A 17 -45.70 -3.59 -57.93
CA GLU A 17 -45.54 -3.66 -59.39
C GLU A 17 -46.27 -2.47 -60.03
N GLY A 18 -45.50 -1.57 -60.65
CA GLY A 18 -45.96 -0.64 -61.70
C GLY A 18 -46.89 0.51 -61.29
N ASP A 19 -46.69 1.66 -61.94
CA ASP A 19 -47.60 2.21 -62.97
C ASP A 19 -47.43 3.74 -63.11
N ARG A 20 -47.21 4.23 -64.35
CA ARG A 20 -47.35 5.64 -64.80
C ARG A 20 -46.40 6.71 -64.18
N VAL A 21 -45.94 7.78 -64.87
CA VAL A 21 -46.15 8.32 -66.24
C VAL A 21 -44.82 8.81 -66.80
N SER A 22 -44.64 8.77 -68.13
CA SER A 22 -43.54 9.44 -68.84
C SER A 22 -43.70 10.97 -68.83
N GLU A 23 -42.72 11.72 -68.31
CA GLU A 23 -42.53 13.13 -68.68
C GLU A 23 -41.23 13.30 -69.47
N GLU A 24 -41.36 13.65 -70.75
CA GLU A 24 -40.24 14.03 -71.61
C GLU A 24 -39.74 15.44 -71.25
N PRO A 25 -38.45 15.66 -70.95
CA PRO A 25 -37.86 16.97 -71.07
C PRO A 25 -37.65 17.28 -72.56
N LYS A 26 -38.56 18.08 -73.14
CA LYS A 26 -38.36 18.69 -74.47
C LYS A 26 -37.02 19.44 -74.50
N GLY A 27 -36.26 19.22 -75.57
CA GLY A 27 -34.88 19.66 -75.67
C GLY A 27 -34.69 21.16 -75.54
N LEU A 28 -33.56 21.55 -74.94
CA LEU A 28 -33.17 22.94 -74.74
C LEU A 28 -32.09 23.37 -75.73
N SER A 29 -32.31 24.57 -76.27
CA SER A 29 -31.47 25.21 -77.28
C SER A 29 -30.26 25.89 -76.63
N ALA A 30 -29.11 25.81 -77.31
CA ALA A 30 -27.77 26.12 -76.79
C ALA A 30 -27.45 27.61 -76.49
N SER A 31 -28.45 28.40 -76.09
CA SER A 31 -28.28 29.81 -75.65
C SER A 31 -29.19 30.22 -74.48
N GLY A 32 -30.12 29.37 -74.01
CA GLY A 32 -31.14 29.73 -73.01
C GLY A 32 -30.80 29.38 -71.56
N ASP A 33 -30.01 28.32 -71.33
CA ASP A 33 -29.92 27.64 -70.01
C ASP A 33 -28.93 28.25 -69.02
N ILE A 34 -28.56 29.52 -69.19
CA ILE A 34 -27.79 30.25 -68.17
C ILE A 34 -28.54 30.22 -66.83
N ILE A 35 -29.88 30.30 -66.87
CA ILE A 35 -30.76 30.18 -65.70
C ILE A 35 -30.74 28.77 -65.11
N GLY A 36 -30.73 27.73 -65.95
CA GLY A 36 -30.63 26.32 -65.52
C GLY A 36 -29.30 26.03 -64.81
N ALA A 37 -28.18 26.36 -65.46
CA ALA A 37 -26.85 26.19 -64.89
C ALA A 37 -26.62 27.02 -63.60
N LEU A 38 -27.24 28.20 -63.49
CA LEU A 38 -27.28 28.97 -62.24
C LEU A 38 -28.10 28.24 -61.16
N SER A 39 -29.26 27.69 -61.51
CA SER A 39 -30.11 26.93 -60.58
C SER A 39 -29.42 25.67 -60.06
N ASP A 40 -28.73 24.92 -60.92
CA ASP A 40 -27.95 23.74 -60.55
C ASP A 40 -26.79 24.12 -59.62
N ARG A 41 -26.06 25.19 -59.94
CA ARG A 41 -24.95 25.69 -59.11
C ARG A 41 -25.43 26.24 -57.77
N VAL A 42 -26.58 26.91 -57.71
CA VAL A 42 -27.22 27.32 -56.46
C VAL A 42 -27.61 26.09 -55.65
N SER A 43 -28.20 25.08 -56.27
CA SER A 43 -28.56 23.81 -55.61
C SER A 43 -27.34 23.06 -55.07
N GLU A 44 -26.23 23.06 -55.80
CA GLU A 44 -24.95 22.51 -55.34
C GLU A 44 -24.37 23.31 -54.17
N LEU A 45 -24.37 24.64 -54.25
CA LEU A 45 -23.91 25.50 -53.15
C LEU A 45 -24.78 25.33 -51.90
N THR A 46 -26.10 25.18 -52.04
CA THR A 46 -27.01 24.89 -50.92
C THR A 46 -26.67 23.54 -50.27
N LYS A 47 -26.40 22.50 -51.07
CA LYS A 47 -25.93 21.19 -50.54
C LYS A 47 -24.58 21.31 -49.82
N ARG A 48 -23.63 22.06 -50.37
CA ARG A 48 -22.30 22.30 -49.75
C ARG A 48 -22.42 23.09 -48.44
N VAL A 49 -23.28 24.11 -48.39
CA VAL A 49 -23.57 24.87 -47.16
C VAL A 49 -24.14 23.94 -46.08
N GLY A 50 -25.15 23.12 -46.41
CA GLY A 50 -25.70 22.14 -45.46
C GLY A 50 -24.68 21.11 -44.96
N SER A 51 -23.76 20.65 -45.82
CA SER A 51 -22.63 19.79 -45.38
C SER A 51 -21.74 20.52 -44.38
N LEU A 52 -21.28 21.73 -44.72
CA LEU A 52 -20.41 22.53 -43.87
C LEU A 52 -21.06 22.92 -42.54
N GLU A 53 -22.37 23.21 -42.52
CA GLU A 53 -23.13 23.45 -41.29
C GLU A 53 -23.15 22.21 -40.40
N SER A 54 -23.41 21.02 -40.99
CA SER A 54 -23.38 19.75 -40.25
C SER A 54 -22.00 19.37 -39.72
N GLU A 55 -20.94 19.64 -40.48
CA GLU A 55 -19.54 19.42 -40.09
C GLU A 55 -19.12 20.39 -38.97
N LEU A 56 -19.57 21.64 -39.05
CA LEU A 56 -19.32 22.68 -38.06
C LEU A 56 -20.05 22.39 -36.73
N ASP A 57 -21.29 21.90 -36.78
CA ASP A 57 -22.01 21.44 -35.59
C ASP A 57 -21.42 20.14 -35.01
N ALA A 58 -20.92 19.23 -35.85
CA ALA A 58 -20.14 18.07 -35.38
C ALA A 58 -18.81 18.49 -34.73
N ALA A 59 -18.13 19.51 -35.27
CA ALA A 59 -16.93 20.09 -34.67
C ALA A 59 -17.23 20.76 -33.32
N ARG A 60 -18.29 21.57 -33.23
CA ARG A 60 -18.76 22.18 -31.96
C ARG A 60 -19.06 21.13 -30.89
N LYS A 61 -19.76 20.05 -31.24
CA LYS A 61 -20.03 18.93 -30.32
C LYS A 61 -18.76 18.26 -29.82
N ARG A 62 -17.74 18.07 -30.67
CA ARG A 62 -16.43 17.55 -30.24
C ARG A 62 -15.71 18.51 -29.30
N VAL A 63 -15.73 19.81 -29.57
CA VAL A 63 -15.13 20.82 -28.69
C VAL A 63 -15.79 20.80 -27.31
N ALA A 64 -17.12 20.78 -27.23
CA ALA A 64 -17.84 20.67 -25.95
C ALA A 64 -17.44 19.43 -25.13
N VAL A 65 -17.31 18.26 -25.77
CA VAL A 65 -16.84 17.03 -25.10
C VAL A 65 -15.40 17.17 -24.60
N TYR A 66 -14.51 17.86 -25.32
CA TYR A 66 -13.16 18.14 -24.82
C TYR A 66 -13.14 19.16 -23.68
N GLU A 67 -14.01 20.16 -23.69
CA GLU A 67 -14.16 21.13 -22.60
C GLU A 67 -14.68 20.47 -21.31
N GLU A 68 -15.65 19.56 -21.42
CA GLU A 68 -16.13 18.70 -20.33
C GLU A 68 -15.01 17.79 -19.80
N PHE A 69 -14.27 17.13 -20.70
CA PHE A 69 -13.13 16.29 -20.32
C PHE A 69 -12.05 17.08 -19.57
N ASP A 70 -11.63 18.23 -20.10
CA ASP A 70 -10.65 19.11 -19.46
C ASP A 70 -11.11 19.61 -18.08
N ALA A 71 -12.41 19.86 -17.90
CA ALA A 71 -12.96 20.17 -16.58
C ALA A 71 -12.78 18.99 -15.62
N THR A 72 -13.16 17.77 -16.01
CA THR A 72 -12.96 16.58 -15.16
C THR A 72 -11.48 16.29 -14.84
N VAL A 73 -10.56 16.55 -15.79
CA VAL A 73 -9.11 16.41 -15.56
C VAL A 73 -8.60 17.46 -14.57
N ARG A 74 -9.05 18.72 -14.66
CA ARG A 74 -8.70 19.78 -13.70
C ARG A 74 -9.23 19.48 -12.30
N ASP A 75 -10.46 19.00 -12.19
CA ASP A 75 -11.06 18.64 -10.90
C ASP A 75 -10.34 17.44 -10.27
N ALA A 76 -10.06 16.39 -11.05
CA ALA A 76 -9.27 15.24 -10.61
C ALA A 76 -7.86 15.64 -10.15
N LEU A 77 -7.18 16.54 -10.88
CA LEU A 77 -5.87 17.07 -10.49
C LEU A 77 -5.96 17.87 -9.18
N SER A 78 -7.00 18.70 -9.00
CA SER A 78 -7.22 19.46 -7.76
C SER A 78 -7.47 18.55 -6.55
N GLY A 79 -8.20 17.44 -6.74
CA GLY A 79 -8.44 16.43 -5.70
C GLY A 79 -7.18 15.63 -5.37
N ALA A 80 -6.38 15.28 -6.39
CA ALA A 80 -5.09 14.63 -6.19
C ALA A 80 -4.12 15.52 -5.40
N LEU A 81 -4.04 16.82 -5.71
CA LEU A 81 -3.22 17.78 -4.96
C LEU A 81 -3.71 17.96 -3.51
N ARG A 82 -5.03 18.12 -3.28
CA ARG A 82 -5.60 18.19 -1.92
C ARG A 82 -5.26 16.95 -1.09
N SER A 83 -5.51 15.75 -1.62
CA SER A 83 -5.21 14.50 -0.91
C SER A 83 -3.71 14.29 -0.65
N ALA A 84 -2.82 14.73 -1.56
CA ALA A 84 -1.38 14.73 -1.32
C ALA A 84 -0.98 15.67 -0.16
N HIS A 85 -1.58 16.86 -0.06
CA HIS A 85 -1.37 17.77 1.07
C HIS A 85 -1.90 17.19 2.39
N GLU A 86 -3.05 16.51 2.40
CA GLU A 86 -3.59 15.83 3.59
C GLU A 86 -2.73 14.64 4.04
N ILE A 87 -2.18 13.86 3.11
CA ILE A 87 -1.23 12.78 3.44
C ILE A 87 0.02 13.37 4.08
N ARG A 88 0.55 14.47 3.50
CA ARG A 88 1.71 15.18 4.04
C ARG A 88 1.45 15.72 5.44
N ALA A 89 0.34 16.44 5.66
CA ALA A 89 0.00 17.00 6.97
C ALA A 89 -0.18 15.89 8.03
N ARG A 90 -0.83 14.77 7.68
CA ARG A 90 -0.94 13.61 8.58
C ARG A 90 0.41 12.97 8.90
N ALA A 91 1.32 12.88 7.93
CA ALA A 91 2.67 12.36 8.15
C ALA A 91 3.52 13.30 9.03
N GLU A 92 3.43 14.61 8.82
CA GLU A 92 4.10 15.62 9.64
C GLU A 92 3.59 15.59 11.09
N ASN A 93 2.27 15.52 11.31
CA ASN A 93 1.68 15.40 12.64
C ASN A 93 2.04 14.08 13.33
N ALA A 94 2.01 12.95 12.62
CA ALA A 94 2.41 11.65 13.18
C ALA A 94 3.91 11.63 13.55
N ALA A 95 4.77 12.24 12.73
CA ALA A 95 6.19 12.39 13.04
C ALA A 95 6.43 13.27 14.27
N GLN A 96 5.67 14.37 14.44
CA GLN A 96 5.71 15.21 15.63
C GLN A 96 5.30 14.42 16.89
N GLN A 97 4.19 13.68 16.84
CA GLN A 97 3.72 12.82 17.94
C GLN A 97 4.76 11.76 18.34
N ILE A 98 5.39 11.08 17.37
CA ILE A 98 6.46 10.10 17.64
C ILE A 98 7.68 10.78 18.28
N LEU A 99 8.06 11.98 17.85
CA LEU A 99 9.15 12.74 18.45
C LEU A 99 8.83 13.23 19.86
N GLU A 100 7.58 13.57 20.15
CA GLU A 100 7.12 13.95 21.50
C GLU A 100 7.11 12.74 22.43
N GLN A 101 6.51 11.62 22.01
CA GLN A 101 6.54 10.36 22.74
C GLN A 101 7.99 9.92 23.05
N ALA A 102 8.89 9.94 22.07
CA ALA A 102 10.30 9.59 22.28
C ALA A 102 11.03 10.55 23.24
N ARG A 103 10.63 11.83 23.29
CA ARG A 103 11.15 12.79 24.29
C ARG A 103 10.63 12.49 25.69
N GLU A 104 9.39 12.04 25.83
CA GLU A 104 8.78 11.66 27.11
C GLU A 104 9.35 10.34 27.63
N GLU A 105 9.41 9.30 26.79
CA GLU A 105 10.07 8.03 27.11
C GLU A 105 11.52 8.25 27.53
N ARG A 106 12.27 9.10 26.82
CA ARG A 106 13.64 9.47 27.23
C ARG A 106 13.69 10.15 28.60
N LYS A 107 12.74 11.03 28.94
CA LYS A 107 12.66 11.64 30.28
C LYS A 107 12.36 10.60 31.36
N ILE A 108 11.47 9.65 31.08
CA ILE A 108 11.13 8.55 32.00
C ILE A 108 12.35 7.65 32.22
N LEU A 109 13.03 7.24 31.15
CA LEU A 109 14.24 6.42 31.24
C LEU A 109 15.39 7.13 31.97
N ILE A 110 15.55 8.45 31.83
CA ILE A 110 16.54 9.22 32.60
C ILE A 110 16.21 9.17 34.10
N LYS A 111 14.95 9.41 34.48
CA LYS A 111 14.52 9.31 35.89
C LYS A 111 14.72 7.91 36.47
N GLU A 112 14.44 6.87 35.70
CA GLU A 112 14.65 5.48 36.14
C GLU A 112 16.14 5.16 36.27
N ILE A 113 17.01 5.68 35.39
CA ILE A 113 18.47 5.58 35.52
C ILE A 113 18.97 6.33 36.76
N GLU A 114 18.40 7.48 37.10
CA GLU A 114 18.71 8.24 38.32
C GLU A 114 18.29 7.45 39.57
N ARG A 115 17.05 6.96 39.61
CA ARG A 115 16.56 6.08 40.67
C ARG A 115 17.43 4.84 40.87
N LEU A 116 17.76 4.12 39.80
CA LEU A 116 18.61 2.91 39.88
C LEU A 116 20.04 3.22 40.33
N ARG A 117 20.53 4.45 40.12
CA ARG A 117 21.82 4.91 40.70
C ARG A 117 21.69 5.16 42.20
N GLU A 118 20.61 5.82 42.64
CA GLU A 118 20.33 6.03 44.07
C GLU A 118 20.17 4.70 44.81
N GLU A 119 19.43 3.74 44.25
CA GLU A 119 19.28 2.39 44.81
C GLU A 119 20.63 1.63 44.86
N ARG A 120 21.44 1.70 43.80
CA ARG A 120 22.80 1.14 43.78
C ARG A 120 23.72 1.76 44.83
N ASP A 121 23.64 3.07 45.00
CA ASP A 121 24.52 3.80 45.93
C ASP A 121 24.09 3.55 47.38
N GLY A 122 22.78 3.49 47.66
CA GLY A 122 22.24 3.04 48.94
C GLY A 122 22.64 1.60 49.29
N LEU A 123 22.57 0.66 48.33
CA LEU A 123 23.07 -0.72 48.51
C LEU A 123 24.59 -0.76 48.72
N SER A 124 25.35 0.14 48.09
CA SER A 124 26.80 0.24 48.26
C SER A 124 27.16 0.75 49.66
N ASP A 125 26.42 1.73 50.17
CA ASP A 125 26.53 2.22 51.55
C ASP A 125 26.06 1.18 52.57
N GLU A 126 25.01 0.40 52.29
CA GLU A 126 24.60 -0.72 53.13
C GLU A 126 25.67 -1.82 53.18
N ILE A 127 26.29 -2.16 52.04
CA ILE A 127 27.42 -3.11 52.00
C ILE A 127 28.63 -2.55 52.76
N ALA A 128 28.93 -1.24 52.65
CA ALA A 128 30.01 -0.60 53.39
C ALA A 128 29.74 -0.57 54.91
N SER A 129 28.49 -0.28 55.29
CA SER A 129 27.96 -0.33 56.66
C SER A 129 28.05 -1.74 57.24
N SER A 130 27.53 -2.74 56.52
CA SER A 130 27.54 -4.15 56.88
C SER A 130 28.97 -4.70 57.02
N ARG A 131 29.89 -4.31 56.13
CA ARG A 131 31.32 -4.64 56.27
C ARG A 131 31.95 -4.00 57.51
N ARG A 132 31.58 -2.74 57.83
CA ARG A 132 32.09 -2.01 59.01
C ARG A 132 31.51 -2.55 60.33
N SER A 133 30.24 -2.92 60.33
CA SER A 133 29.49 -3.50 61.45
C SER A 133 29.88 -4.96 61.72
N GLY A 134 29.96 -5.78 60.67
CA GLY A 134 30.40 -7.18 60.74
C GLY A 134 31.84 -7.32 61.24
N PHE A 135 32.71 -6.33 60.97
CA PHE A 135 34.04 -6.27 61.57
C PHE A 135 34.03 -5.99 63.08
N SER A 136 33.01 -5.31 63.61
CA SER A 136 32.83 -5.13 65.07
C SER A 136 32.28 -6.39 65.73
N ALA A 137 31.37 -7.13 65.07
CA ALA A 137 30.84 -8.39 65.61
C ALA A 137 31.88 -9.51 65.70
N LEU A 138 32.82 -9.56 64.76
CA LEU A 138 33.94 -10.53 64.77
C LEU A 138 35.16 -10.08 65.59
N ARG A 139 35.19 -8.83 66.05
CA ARG A 139 36.22 -8.31 66.97
C ARG A 139 35.67 -8.18 68.38
N GLY A 140 35.26 -9.32 68.94
CA GLY A 140 34.84 -9.42 70.35
C GLY A 140 35.89 -8.82 71.30
N PRO A 141 35.49 -8.31 72.47
CA PRO A 141 36.38 -7.60 73.39
C PRO A 141 37.50 -8.53 73.87
N ARG A 142 38.72 -8.25 73.42
CA ARG A 142 39.95 -8.94 73.85
C ARG A 142 40.20 -8.61 75.31
N ARG A 143 39.93 -9.58 76.18
CA ARG A 143 40.03 -9.47 77.63
C ARG A 143 41.48 -9.63 78.10
N GLU A 144 42.28 -8.58 77.99
CA GLU A 144 43.52 -8.39 78.76
C GLU A 144 43.23 -7.24 79.75
N ALA A 145 43.06 -7.51 81.05
CA ALA A 145 44.08 -7.86 82.04
C ALA A 145 44.89 -6.65 82.54
N ALA A 146 44.27 -5.83 83.40
CA ALA A 146 44.94 -4.97 84.38
C ALA A 146 44.04 -4.72 85.62
N SER A 147 44.65 -4.65 86.80
CA SER A 147 44.04 -4.67 88.15
C SER A 147 43.23 -3.40 88.52
N PRO A 148 42.41 -3.44 89.60
CA PRO A 148 42.90 -3.01 90.93
C PRO A 148 42.67 -4.05 92.06
N PRO A 149 43.19 -3.83 93.29
CA PRO A 149 43.43 -4.89 94.29
C PRO A 149 42.56 -4.85 95.57
N ALA A 150 42.59 -5.99 96.30
CA ALA A 150 42.28 -6.17 97.74
C ALA A 150 40.79 -5.92 98.18
N PRO A 151 40.27 -6.58 99.23
CA PRO A 151 40.92 -6.84 100.53
C PRO A 151 41.39 -8.30 100.76
N GLU A 152 42.28 -8.47 101.74
CA GLU A 152 42.77 -9.75 102.23
C GLU A 152 41.94 -10.32 103.40
N LYS A 153 41.87 -11.66 103.50
CA LYS A 153 41.88 -12.54 104.71
C LYS A 153 40.84 -12.26 105.83
N ALA A 154 40.21 -13.24 106.49
CA ALA A 154 40.29 -14.72 106.48
C ALA A 154 38.82 -15.25 106.56
N GLU A 155 38.45 -16.54 106.66
CA GLU A 155 38.99 -17.66 107.43
C GLU A 155 38.82 -19.01 106.69
N GLU A 156 39.43 -20.06 107.24
CA GLU A 156 39.43 -21.43 106.72
C GLU A 156 38.07 -22.12 106.91
N GLU A 157 37.58 -22.84 105.91
CA GLU A 157 36.88 -24.13 106.12
C GLU A 157 36.67 -24.91 104.81
N THR A 158 36.87 -26.22 104.87
CA THR A 158 36.53 -27.22 103.83
C THR A 158 35.76 -28.36 104.51
N PRO A 159 35.07 -29.27 103.79
CA PRO A 159 34.48 -29.24 102.44
C PRO A 159 32.92 -29.30 102.59
N PRO A 160 32.07 -29.77 101.63
CA PRO A 160 32.28 -30.04 100.20
C PRO A 160 31.30 -29.31 99.24
N ASP A 161 30.24 -28.67 99.75
CA ASP A 161 28.99 -28.40 99.04
C ASP A 161 29.12 -27.47 97.82
N SER A 162 30.19 -26.67 97.74
CA SER A 162 30.50 -25.84 96.57
C SER A 162 30.70 -26.66 95.29
N ARG A 163 31.16 -27.93 95.39
CA ARG A 163 31.24 -28.84 94.24
C ARG A 163 29.88 -29.38 93.83
N ALA A 164 28.94 -29.55 94.76
CA ALA A 164 27.57 -29.97 94.44
C ALA A 164 26.83 -28.85 93.69
N LEU A 165 26.87 -27.62 94.22
CA LEU A 165 26.28 -26.43 93.59
C LEU A 165 26.89 -26.15 92.21
N ALA A 166 28.21 -26.28 92.04
CA ALA A 166 28.85 -26.14 90.73
C ALA A 166 28.43 -27.25 89.74
N ALA A 167 28.29 -28.49 90.20
CA ALA A 167 27.85 -29.63 89.37
C ALA A 167 26.34 -29.61 89.08
N GLU A 168 25.55 -28.87 89.84
CA GLU A 168 24.12 -28.63 89.60
C GLU A 168 23.93 -27.47 88.61
N ALA A 169 24.65 -26.35 88.79
CA ALA A 169 24.69 -25.25 87.84
C ALA A 169 25.18 -25.70 86.44
N LEU A 170 26.25 -26.50 86.37
CA LEU A 170 26.72 -27.06 85.11
C LEU A 170 25.70 -28.04 84.49
N ARG A 171 24.95 -28.79 85.30
CA ARG A 171 23.86 -29.64 84.78
C ARG A 171 22.72 -28.82 84.20
N GLY A 172 22.34 -27.71 84.84
CA GLY A 172 21.36 -26.75 84.31
C GLY A 172 21.76 -26.21 82.94
N VAL A 173 22.99 -25.72 82.81
CA VAL A 173 23.54 -25.21 81.53
C VAL A 173 23.61 -26.31 80.47
N PHE A 174 24.00 -27.54 80.83
CA PHE A 174 23.98 -28.67 79.89
C PHE A 174 22.57 -29.07 79.47
N THR A 175 21.56 -28.99 80.35
CA THR A 175 20.17 -29.24 79.97
C THR A 175 19.61 -28.16 79.05
N GLU A 176 19.87 -26.89 79.33
CA GLU A 176 19.47 -25.79 78.41
C GLU A 176 20.18 -25.93 77.05
N LEU A 177 21.48 -26.21 77.02
CA LEU A 177 22.22 -26.43 75.77
C LEU A 177 21.66 -27.61 74.97
N LEU A 178 21.28 -28.71 75.63
CA LEU A 178 20.66 -29.86 74.96
C LEU A 178 19.22 -29.59 74.51
N GLU A 179 18.46 -28.74 75.21
CA GLU A 179 17.16 -28.27 74.74
C GLU A 179 17.29 -27.32 73.55
N ASP A 180 18.24 -26.38 73.56
CA ASP A 180 18.48 -25.49 72.44
C ASP A 180 19.03 -26.24 71.21
N ILE A 181 19.92 -27.22 71.39
CA ILE A 181 20.34 -28.12 70.29
C ILE A 181 19.13 -28.91 69.75
N ARG A 182 18.19 -29.36 70.59
CA ARG A 182 16.95 -30.00 70.12
C ARG A 182 16.02 -29.03 69.40
N ARG A 183 15.88 -27.79 69.87
CA ARG A 183 15.09 -26.74 69.19
C ARG A 183 15.70 -26.39 67.83
N GLN A 184 17.01 -26.19 67.76
CA GLN A 184 17.75 -25.94 66.52
C GLN A 184 17.68 -27.13 65.55
N ALA A 185 17.79 -28.38 66.04
CA ALA A 185 17.59 -29.56 65.21
C ALA A 185 16.13 -29.65 64.69
N GLY A 186 15.15 -29.25 65.50
CA GLY A 186 13.74 -29.13 65.10
C GLY A 186 13.55 -28.12 63.98
N THR A 187 14.02 -26.88 64.15
CA THR A 187 13.87 -25.83 63.12
C THR A 187 14.62 -26.17 61.82
N VAL A 188 15.79 -26.80 61.89
CA VAL A 188 16.50 -27.31 60.71
C VAL A 188 15.73 -28.45 60.02
N ALA A 189 15.10 -29.36 60.79
CA ALA A 189 14.29 -30.44 60.22
C ALA A 189 12.97 -29.95 59.60
N ASP A 190 12.35 -28.91 60.18
CA ASP A 190 11.16 -28.28 59.63
C ASP A 190 11.50 -27.46 58.37
N ALA A 191 12.58 -26.68 58.39
CA ALA A 191 13.09 -25.98 57.20
C ALA A 191 13.48 -26.95 56.06
N ALA A 192 14.02 -28.13 56.39
CA ALA A 192 14.30 -29.18 55.41
C ALA A 192 13.02 -29.81 54.84
N ARG A 193 11.93 -29.92 55.62
CA ARG A 193 10.62 -30.35 55.11
C ARG A 193 9.97 -29.28 54.23
N GLU A 194 10.06 -28.02 54.61
CA GLU A 194 9.56 -26.88 53.84
C GLU A 194 10.30 -26.72 52.50
N ALA A 195 11.63 -26.82 52.51
CA ALA A 195 12.45 -26.81 51.29
C ALA A 195 12.11 -27.97 50.33
N ASN A 196 11.83 -29.18 50.86
CA ASN A 196 11.37 -30.31 50.04
C ASN A 196 9.95 -30.12 49.49
N ALA A 197 9.04 -29.50 50.26
CA ALA A 197 7.71 -29.15 49.79
C ALA A 197 7.75 -28.09 48.67
N ALA A 198 8.56 -27.04 48.84
CA ALA A 198 8.82 -26.04 47.81
C ALA A 198 9.45 -26.65 46.54
N ALA A 199 10.40 -27.58 46.69
CA ALA A 199 10.99 -28.30 45.57
C ALA A 199 9.99 -29.21 44.83
N ALA A 200 9.01 -29.79 45.53
CA ALA A 200 7.92 -30.53 44.91
C ALA A 200 6.97 -29.60 44.12
N GLN A 201 6.58 -28.47 44.73
CA GLN A 201 5.75 -27.45 44.07
C GLN A 201 6.41 -26.86 42.81
N ALA A 202 7.73 -26.61 42.87
CA ALA A 202 8.51 -26.14 41.73
C ALA A 202 8.50 -27.16 40.56
N LYS A 203 8.57 -28.46 40.85
CA LYS A 203 8.47 -29.51 39.83
C LYS A 203 7.07 -29.57 39.21
N THR A 204 6.01 -29.52 40.01
CA THR A 204 4.63 -29.52 39.47
C THR A 204 4.34 -28.26 38.64
N ALA A 205 4.87 -27.09 39.04
CA ALA A 205 4.77 -25.87 38.25
C ALA A 205 5.55 -25.97 36.93
N GLN A 206 6.75 -26.59 36.93
CA GLN A 206 7.52 -26.82 35.72
C GLN A 206 6.84 -27.81 34.75
N GLU A 207 6.17 -28.83 35.27
CA GLU A 207 5.42 -29.80 34.48
C GLU A 207 4.15 -29.17 33.87
N GLN A 208 3.39 -28.39 34.65
CA GLN A 208 2.28 -27.58 34.14
C GLN A 208 2.72 -26.58 33.06
N ALA A 209 3.88 -25.93 33.25
CA ALA A 209 4.43 -25.01 32.25
C ALA A 209 4.83 -25.72 30.95
N ARG A 210 5.24 -27.00 31.00
CA ARG A 210 5.49 -27.80 29.78
C ARG A 210 4.20 -28.17 29.07
N VAL A 211 3.19 -28.67 29.80
CA VAL A 211 1.88 -29.00 29.22
C VAL A 211 1.27 -27.78 28.54
N ALA A 212 1.30 -26.61 29.18
CA ALA A 212 0.81 -25.36 28.58
C ALA A 212 1.62 -24.92 27.33
N GLN A 213 2.93 -25.21 27.26
CA GLN A 213 3.74 -24.94 26.07
C GLN A 213 3.43 -25.90 24.92
N ASP A 214 3.17 -27.17 25.21
CA ASP A 214 2.83 -28.17 24.20
C ASP A 214 1.40 -27.96 23.65
N GLU A 215 0.45 -27.56 24.51
CA GLU A 215 -0.90 -27.11 24.10
C GLU A 215 -0.85 -25.82 23.26
N ALA A 216 0.00 -24.86 23.62
CA ALA A 216 0.20 -23.65 22.81
C ALA A 216 0.81 -23.97 21.43
N ARG A 217 1.68 -24.98 21.34
CA ARG A 217 2.26 -25.44 20.07
C ARG A 217 1.25 -26.17 19.19
N SER A 218 0.45 -27.08 19.74
CA SER A 218 -0.59 -27.76 18.96
C SER A 218 -1.63 -26.78 18.42
N ALA A 219 -2.07 -25.82 19.22
CA ALA A 219 -2.96 -24.74 18.78
C ALA A 219 -2.35 -23.88 17.65
N GLN A 220 -1.04 -23.59 17.70
CA GLN A 220 -0.33 -22.89 16.62
C GLN A 220 -0.23 -23.72 15.34
N GLU A 221 0.02 -25.03 15.44
CA GLU A 221 0.03 -25.93 14.27
C GLU A 221 -1.36 -26.07 13.62
N GLU A 222 -2.42 -26.18 14.42
CA GLU A 222 -3.80 -26.22 13.92
C GLU A 222 -4.20 -24.91 13.25
N ALA A 223 -3.90 -23.76 13.87
CA ALA A 223 -4.12 -22.44 13.26
C ALA A 223 -3.34 -22.28 11.93
N ARG A 224 -2.10 -22.79 11.87
CA ARG A 224 -1.31 -22.81 10.63
C ARG A 224 -1.95 -23.70 9.56
N ARG A 225 -2.40 -24.92 9.89
CA ARG A 225 -3.09 -25.82 8.94
C ARG A 225 -4.39 -25.22 8.42
N ALA A 226 -5.17 -24.55 9.28
CA ALA A 226 -6.39 -23.85 8.87
C ALA A 226 -6.10 -22.70 7.89
N LEU A 227 -5.01 -21.96 8.11
CA LEU A 227 -4.59 -20.87 7.23
C LEU A 227 -4.00 -21.37 5.90
N GLU A 228 -3.25 -22.47 5.91
CA GLU A 228 -2.78 -23.15 4.69
C GLU A 228 -3.96 -23.71 3.88
N ALA A 229 -4.98 -24.28 4.53
CA ALA A 229 -6.22 -24.71 3.87
C ALA A 229 -7.03 -23.54 3.30
N GLN A 230 -7.11 -22.40 4.01
CA GLN A 230 -7.75 -21.19 3.48
C GLN A 230 -7.02 -20.68 2.23
N ARG A 231 -5.68 -20.64 2.23
CA ARG A 231 -4.88 -20.26 1.05
C ARG A 231 -5.08 -21.19 -0.14
N ALA A 232 -5.21 -22.50 0.09
CA ALA A 232 -5.52 -23.47 -0.97
C ALA A 232 -6.89 -23.18 -1.60
N ALA A 233 -7.93 -22.98 -0.80
CA ALA A 233 -9.27 -22.64 -1.28
C ALA A 233 -9.35 -21.26 -1.95
N GLU A 234 -8.48 -20.30 -1.57
CA GLU A 234 -8.35 -19.01 -2.25
C GLU A 234 -7.62 -19.14 -3.59
N ALA A 235 -6.60 -20.00 -3.68
CA ALA A 235 -5.91 -20.31 -4.93
C ALA A 235 -6.85 -21.01 -5.94
N GLU A 236 -7.66 -21.97 -5.49
CA GLU A 236 -8.68 -22.60 -6.33
C GLU A 236 -9.65 -21.57 -6.89
N ARG A 237 -10.27 -20.74 -6.03
CA ARG A 237 -11.15 -19.64 -6.43
C ARG A 237 -10.48 -18.64 -7.39
N ALA A 238 -9.19 -18.37 -7.23
CA ALA A 238 -8.44 -17.51 -8.15
C ALA A 238 -8.27 -18.16 -9.53
N THR A 239 -8.01 -19.48 -9.61
CA THR A 239 -7.93 -20.19 -10.90
C THR A 239 -9.28 -20.31 -11.59
N GLU A 240 -10.37 -20.46 -10.85
CA GLU A 240 -11.73 -20.43 -11.39
C GLU A 240 -12.09 -19.05 -11.93
N ALA A 241 -11.77 -17.98 -11.19
CA ALA A 241 -11.94 -16.60 -11.65
C ALA A 241 -11.14 -16.31 -12.93
N ALA A 242 -9.89 -16.79 -13.02
CA ALA A 242 -9.08 -16.65 -14.23
C ALA A 242 -9.72 -17.35 -15.45
N ARG A 243 -10.20 -18.59 -15.28
CA ARG A 243 -10.94 -19.32 -16.33
C ARG A 243 -12.21 -18.60 -16.75
N ALA A 244 -12.96 -18.01 -15.81
CA ALA A 244 -14.14 -17.21 -16.12
C ALA A 244 -13.80 -15.95 -16.93
N THR A 245 -12.70 -15.25 -16.60
CA THR A 245 -12.24 -14.10 -17.39
C THR A 245 -11.77 -14.48 -18.79
N GLU A 246 -11.10 -15.62 -18.96
CA GLU A 246 -10.69 -16.12 -20.27
C GLU A 246 -11.90 -16.52 -21.14
N GLN A 247 -12.92 -17.15 -20.54
CA GLN A 247 -14.18 -17.45 -21.22
C GLN A 247 -14.92 -16.18 -21.65
N ALA A 248 -14.95 -15.15 -20.80
CA ALA A 248 -15.54 -13.86 -21.14
C ALA A 248 -14.79 -13.17 -22.29
N GLN A 249 -13.46 -13.20 -22.28
CA GLN A 249 -12.63 -12.66 -23.38
C GLN A 249 -12.93 -13.36 -24.71
N ARG A 250 -12.92 -14.69 -24.74
CA ARG A 250 -13.28 -15.48 -25.94
C ARG A 250 -14.68 -15.14 -26.45
N ALA A 251 -15.66 -15.01 -25.56
CA ALA A 251 -17.01 -14.60 -25.95
C ALA A 251 -17.06 -13.18 -26.55
N THR A 252 -16.25 -12.23 -26.05
CA THR A 252 -16.14 -10.90 -26.66
C THR A 252 -15.41 -10.91 -28.00
N GLU A 253 -14.39 -11.75 -28.19
CA GLU A 253 -13.70 -11.94 -29.47
C GLU A 253 -14.58 -12.60 -30.53
N ASP A 254 -15.40 -13.58 -30.14
CA ASP A 254 -16.39 -14.22 -31.01
C ASP A 254 -17.48 -13.22 -31.44
N ALA A 255 -17.98 -12.41 -30.50
CA ALA A 255 -18.93 -11.33 -30.79
C ALA A 255 -18.33 -10.25 -31.70
N ALA A 256 -17.06 -9.89 -31.51
CA ALA A 256 -16.34 -8.95 -32.37
C ALA A 256 -16.15 -9.50 -33.80
N ARG A 257 -15.81 -10.79 -33.94
CA ARG A 257 -15.71 -11.46 -35.25
C ARG A 257 -17.05 -11.49 -35.98
N ALA A 258 -18.15 -11.82 -35.29
CA ALA A 258 -19.49 -11.76 -35.88
C ALA A 258 -19.89 -10.33 -36.31
N ALA A 259 -19.49 -9.30 -35.54
CA ALA A 259 -19.69 -7.90 -35.91
C ALA A 259 -18.83 -7.48 -37.12
N GLU A 260 -17.65 -8.07 -37.32
CA GLU A 260 -16.81 -7.83 -38.50
C GLU A 260 -17.36 -8.55 -39.75
N GLU A 261 -17.84 -9.79 -39.61
CA GLU A 261 -18.49 -10.53 -40.71
C GLU A 261 -19.75 -9.82 -41.21
N THR A 262 -20.60 -9.32 -40.31
CA THR A 262 -21.79 -8.53 -40.70
C THR A 262 -21.43 -7.20 -41.37
N ARG A 263 -20.31 -6.55 -40.98
CA ARG A 263 -19.76 -5.40 -41.72
C ARG A 263 -19.31 -5.79 -43.13
N LYS A 264 -18.57 -6.89 -43.30
CA LYS A 264 -18.13 -7.38 -44.61
C LYS A 264 -19.30 -7.73 -45.53
N VAL A 265 -20.36 -8.37 -45.00
CA VAL A 265 -21.58 -8.67 -45.77
C VAL A 265 -22.31 -7.39 -46.20
N THR A 266 -22.46 -6.41 -45.32
CA THR A 266 -23.12 -5.14 -45.65
C THR A 266 -22.29 -4.25 -46.61
N GLU A 267 -20.96 -4.31 -46.52
CA GLU A 267 -20.05 -3.66 -47.46
C GLU A 267 -20.09 -4.32 -48.85
N ALA A 268 -20.05 -5.66 -48.91
CA ALA A 268 -20.24 -6.41 -50.15
C ALA A 268 -21.60 -6.12 -50.81
N GLN A 269 -22.67 -6.00 -50.01
CA GLN A 269 -24.00 -5.62 -50.50
C GLN A 269 -24.02 -4.19 -51.05
N ARG A 270 -23.31 -3.24 -50.42
CA ARG A 270 -23.16 -1.87 -50.93
C ARG A 270 -22.39 -1.84 -52.25
N LEU A 271 -21.31 -2.62 -52.38
CA LEU A 271 -20.53 -2.71 -53.62
C LEU A 271 -21.36 -3.33 -54.77
N ALA A 272 -22.13 -4.40 -54.49
CA ALA A 272 -23.04 -5.00 -55.47
C ALA A 272 -24.14 -4.01 -55.91
N GLN A 273 -24.68 -3.21 -54.98
CA GLN A 273 -25.64 -2.15 -55.31
C GLN A 273 -25.01 -1.08 -56.20
N GLN A 274 -23.80 -0.62 -55.88
CA GLN A 274 -23.06 0.36 -56.70
C GLN A 274 -22.76 -0.16 -58.11
N GLN A 275 -22.41 -1.45 -58.26
CA GLN A 275 -22.23 -2.09 -59.56
C GLN A 275 -23.56 -2.11 -60.35
N ALA A 276 -24.66 -2.52 -59.72
CA ALA A 276 -25.97 -2.53 -60.37
C ALA A 276 -26.50 -1.12 -60.71
N ASP A 277 -26.14 -0.10 -59.94
CA ASP A 277 -26.44 1.31 -60.25
C ASP A 277 -25.60 1.80 -61.44
N ALA A 278 -24.31 1.43 -61.51
CA ALA A 278 -23.44 1.76 -62.63
C ALA A 278 -23.84 1.04 -63.94
N GLU A 279 -24.24 -0.23 -63.88
CA GLU A 279 -24.78 -0.96 -65.03
C GLU A 279 -26.06 -0.30 -65.55
N ARG A 280 -26.99 0.08 -64.66
CA ARG A 280 -28.20 0.82 -65.05
C ARG A 280 -27.91 2.19 -65.65
N ALA A 281 -26.85 2.87 -65.21
CA ALA A 281 -26.41 4.12 -65.84
C ALA A 281 -25.91 3.88 -67.28
N LEU A 282 -25.05 2.87 -67.49
CA LEU A 282 -24.54 2.49 -68.82
C LEU A 282 -25.65 1.99 -69.76
N GLU A 283 -26.66 1.28 -69.25
CA GLU A 283 -27.86 0.92 -70.03
C GLU A 283 -28.69 2.15 -70.39
N GLY A 284 -28.81 3.12 -69.49
CA GLY A 284 -29.44 4.42 -69.77
C GLY A 284 -28.73 5.20 -70.87
N GLU A 285 -27.39 5.23 -70.86
CA GLU A 285 -26.57 5.84 -71.92
C GLU A 285 -26.78 5.13 -73.27
N ARG A 286 -26.72 3.79 -73.30
CA ARG A 286 -26.99 3.00 -74.51
C ARG A 286 -28.41 3.21 -75.05
N ALA A 287 -29.40 3.32 -74.17
CA ALA A 287 -30.78 3.62 -74.56
C ALA A 287 -30.92 5.03 -75.13
N ALA A 288 -30.20 6.02 -74.57
CA ALA A 288 -30.16 7.38 -75.10
C ALA A 288 -29.44 7.45 -76.47
N GLU A 289 -28.35 6.72 -76.65
CA GLU A 289 -27.68 6.58 -77.96
C GLU A 289 -28.57 5.89 -78.99
N ALA A 290 -29.25 4.80 -78.62
CA ALA A 290 -30.23 4.12 -79.48
C ALA A 290 -31.40 5.04 -79.86
N ALA A 291 -31.88 5.88 -78.92
CA ALA A 291 -32.92 6.86 -79.20
C ALA A 291 -32.43 7.98 -80.14
N ARG A 292 -31.17 8.44 -80.01
CA ARG A 292 -30.54 9.38 -80.96
C ARG A 292 -30.42 8.76 -82.35
N ALA A 293 -29.91 7.53 -82.45
CA ALA A 293 -29.83 6.80 -83.70
C ALA A 293 -31.21 6.59 -84.36
N ALA A 294 -32.26 6.34 -83.57
CA ALA A 294 -33.63 6.26 -84.06
C ALA A 294 -34.18 7.61 -84.56
N GLN A 295 -33.87 8.72 -83.88
CA GLN A 295 -34.24 10.06 -84.33
C GLN A 295 -33.47 10.48 -85.60
N GLU A 296 -32.19 10.13 -85.70
CA GLU A 296 -31.37 10.34 -86.90
C GLU A 296 -31.89 9.49 -88.07
N ALA A 297 -32.23 8.23 -87.85
CA ALA A 297 -32.88 7.37 -88.84
C ALA A 297 -34.26 7.95 -89.28
N MET A 298 -35.04 8.53 -88.35
CA MET A 298 -36.31 9.18 -88.69
C MET A 298 -36.11 10.47 -89.49
N ARG A 299 -35.06 11.26 -89.20
CA ARG A 299 -34.68 12.43 -90.01
C ARG A 299 -34.19 12.01 -91.39
N ALA A 300 -33.30 11.02 -91.47
CA ALA A 300 -32.85 10.44 -92.74
C ALA A 300 -34.02 9.87 -93.56
N ALA A 301 -35.03 9.26 -92.93
CA ALA A 301 -36.25 8.82 -93.60
C ALA A 301 -37.13 10.00 -94.08
N GLN A 302 -37.23 11.09 -93.33
CA GLN A 302 -37.94 12.31 -93.76
C GLN A 302 -37.20 13.05 -94.88
N GLU A 303 -35.86 13.07 -94.84
CA GLU A 303 -35.01 13.62 -95.90
C GLU A 303 -35.04 12.75 -97.15
N ALA A 304 -35.01 11.43 -97.01
CA ALA A 304 -35.22 10.49 -98.11
C ALA A 304 -36.64 10.59 -98.69
N ALA A 305 -37.67 10.82 -97.88
CA ALA A 305 -39.03 11.09 -98.36
C ALA A 305 -39.11 12.42 -99.13
N ARG A 306 -38.44 13.48 -98.67
CA ARG A 306 -38.33 14.76 -99.39
C ARG A 306 -37.50 14.65 -100.66
N ALA A 307 -36.44 13.85 -100.66
CA ALA A 307 -35.64 13.54 -101.84
C ALA A 307 -36.44 12.71 -102.86
N ALA A 308 -37.21 11.72 -102.41
CA ALA A 308 -38.14 10.97 -103.25
C ALA A 308 -39.29 11.83 -103.80
N GLU A 309 -39.74 12.84 -103.05
CA GLU A 309 -40.72 13.82 -103.51
C GLU A 309 -40.12 14.81 -104.53
N ALA A 310 -38.83 15.14 -104.41
CA ALA A 310 -38.05 15.85 -105.43
C ALA A 310 -37.68 14.97 -106.66
N GLU A 311 -37.61 13.64 -106.50
CA GLU A 311 -37.31 12.68 -107.57
C GLU A 311 -38.54 12.18 -108.35
N ARG A 312 -39.77 12.62 -108.04
CA ARG A 312 -40.98 12.34 -108.87
C ARG A 312 -40.98 13.06 -110.25
N ALA A 313 -39.80 13.33 -110.80
CA ALA A 313 -39.57 13.92 -112.11
C ALA A 313 -38.43 13.24 -112.90
N GLY A 314 -37.94 12.06 -112.50
CA GLY A 314 -36.86 11.37 -113.23
C GLY A 314 -36.75 9.88 -112.92
N GLU A 315 -37.55 9.08 -113.62
CA GLU A 315 -37.74 7.64 -113.43
C GLU A 315 -36.50 6.75 -113.71
N ALA A 316 -36.51 5.58 -113.06
CA ALA A 316 -36.07 4.28 -113.58
C ALA A 316 -34.57 3.96 -113.85
N GLN A 317 -33.59 4.84 -113.57
CA GLN A 317 -32.16 4.45 -113.70
C GLN A 317 -31.28 4.58 -112.44
N ARG A 318 -31.73 5.24 -111.37
CA ARG A 318 -30.92 5.50 -110.16
C ARG A 318 -30.91 4.40 -109.08
N ALA A 319 -31.83 3.42 -109.15
CA ALA A 319 -31.93 2.37 -108.13
C ALA A 319 -30.66 1.48 -108.03
N GLY A 320 -29.98 1.21 -109.14
CA GLY A 320 -28.75 0.39 -109.16
C GLY A 320 -27.50 1.11 -108.65
N ASP A 321 -27.48 2.44 -108.69
CA ASP A 321 -26.36 3.26 -108.19
C ASP A 321 -26.57 3.65 -106.73
N ALA A 322 -27.82 3.89 -106.31
CA ALA A 322 -28.16 4.09 -104.91
C ALA A 322 -27.84 2.84 -104.04
N VAL A 323 -28.10 1.63 -104.53
CA VAL A 323 -27.74 0.39 -103.82
C VAL A 323 -26.22 0.22 -103.73
N ARG A 324 -25.47 0.51 -104.81
CA ARG A 324 -23.99 0.44 -104.77
C ARG A 324 -23.39 1.50 -103.85
N ALA A 325 -23.89 2.73 -103.88
CA ALA A 325 -23.48 3.78 -102.95
C ALA A 325 -23.81 3.44 -101.49
N ALA A 326 -24.96 2.79 -101.24
CA ALA A 326 -25.32 2.32 -99.90
C ALA A 326 -24.43 1.16 -99.43
N GLU A 327 -24.07 0.21 -100.30
CA GLU A 327 -23.13 -0.86 -99.98
C GLU A 327 -21.70 -0.33 -99.74
N GLU A 328 -21.24 0.64 -100.53
CA GLU A 328 -19.94 1.29 -100.34
C GLU A 328 -19.91 2.12 -99.06
N ALA A 329 -20.97 2.88 -98.75
CA ALA A 329 -21.12 3.59 -97.48
C ALA A 329 -21.17 2.62 -96.29
N MET A 330 -21.84 1.47 -96.43
CA MET A 330 -21.88 0.43 -95.39
C MET A 330 -20.52 -0.25 -95.18
N ARG A 331 -19.72 -0.46 -96.24
CA ARG A 331 -18.33 -0.93 -96.10
C ARG A 331 -17.44 0.13 -95.46
N ALA A 332 -17.53 1.39 -95.88
CA ALA A 332 -16.78 2.49 -95.27
C ALA A 332 -17.13 2.68 -93.79
N ALA A 333 -18.40 2.55 -93.41
CA ALA A 333 -18.83 2.56 -92.01
C ALA A 333 -18.31 1.36 -91.21
N GLN A 334 -18.27 0.16 -91.80
CA GLN A 334 -17.66 -1.02 -91.17
C GLN A 334 -16.13 -0.89 -91.01
N GLU A 335 -15.44 -0.28 -91.97
CA GLU A 335 -14.01 0.00 -91.90
C GLU A 335 -13.69 1.07 -90.84
N ALA A 336 -14.47 2.16 -90.79
CA ALA A 336 -14.37 3.17 -89.73
C ALA A 336 -14.66 2.60 -88.34
N ALA A 337 -15.67 1.73 -88.21
CA ALA A 337 -15.98 1.04 -86.96
C ALA A 337 -14.86 0.08 -86.52
N ARG A 338 -14.18 -0.58 -87.47
CA ARG A 338 -12.99 -1.41 -87.20
C ARG A 338 -11.79 -0.57 -86.78
N ALA A 339 -11.54 0.57 -87.43
CA ALA A 339 -10.49 1.51 -87.04
C ALA A 339 -10.71 2.05 -85.61
N ALA A 340 -11.92 2.56 -85.31
CA ALA A 340 -12.29 3.00 -83.96
C ALA A 340 -12.36 1.85 -82.93
N GLY A 341 -12.46 0.60 -83.37
CA GLY A 341 -12.27 -0.58 -82.52
C GLY A 341 -10.79 -0.82 -82.19
N ALA A 342 -9.91 -0.70 -83.18
CA ALA A 342 -8.46 -0.85 -83.02
C ALA A 342 -7.85 0.25 -82.15
N ASP A 343 -8.26 1.51 -82.33
CA ASP A 343 -7.77 2.63 -81.49
C ASP A 343 -8.19 2.45 -80.02
N ARG A 344 -9.44 2.07 -79.76
CA ARG A 344 -9.92 1.77 -78.41
C ARG A 344 -9.20 0.57 -77.78
N ALA A 345 -8.84 -0.45 -78.57
CA ALA A 345 -8.03 -1.56 -78.08
C ALA A 345 -6.61 -1.10 -77.70
N ALA A 346 -5.99 -0.24 -78.51
CA ALA A 346 -4.68 0.32 -78.23
C ALA A 346 -4.67 1.28 -77.01
N ASP A 347 -5.75 2.04 -76.79
CA ASP A 347 -5.91 2.85 -75.57
C ASP A 347 -6.17 1.99 -74.33
N ALA A 348 -6.95 0.90 -74.44
CA ALA A 348 -7.14 -0.05 -73.36
C ALA A 348 -5.82 -0.76 -72.97
N GLU A 349 -5.00 -1.12 -73.94
CA GLU A 349 -3.66 -1.70 -73.71
C GLU A 349 -2.71 -0.69 -73.03
N ARG A 350 -2.70 0.58 -73.49
CA ARG A 350 -1.96 1.67 -72.83
C ARG A 350 -2.42 1.89 -71.39
N ALA A 351 -3.73 1.83 -71.13
CA ALA A 351 -4.30 1.98 -69.80
C ALA A 351 -3.94 0.80 -68.88
N ALA A 352 -3.94 -0.44 -69.40
CA ALA A 352 -3.52 -1.63 -68.65
C ALA A 352 -2.04 -1.55 -68.24
N VAL A 353 -1.14 -1.23 -69.17
CA VAL A 353 0.30 -1.02 -68.88
C VAL A 353 0.52 0.15 -67.91
N GLY A 354 -0.31 1.19 -67.98
CA GLY A 354 -0.33 2.28 -67.00
C GLY A 354 -0.72 1.83 -65.59
N ALA A 355 -1.74 0.98 -65.47
CA ALA A 355 -2.20 0.41 -64.21
C ALA A 355 -1.15 -0.53 -63.59
N GLU A 356 -0.56 -1.44 -64.38
CA GLU A 356 0.52 -2.33 -63.92
C GLU A 356 1.72 -1.54 -63.38
N ARG A 357 2.13 -0.46 -64.05
CA ARG A 357 3.21 0.42 -63.58
C ARG A 357 2.86 1.10 -62.25
N LEU A 358 1.61 1.52 -62.05
CA LEU A 358 1.16 2.11 -60.78
C LEU A 358 1.10 1.07 -59.66
N GLU A 359 0.70 -0.17 -59.94
CA GLU A 359 0.79 -1.26 -58.96
C GLU A 359 2.24 -1.56 -58.58
N GLN A 360 3.15 -1.61 -59.55
CA GLN A 360 4.58 -1.82 -59.28
C GLN A 360 5.15 -0.71 -58.39
N GLN A 361 4.81 0.56 -58.65
CA GLN A 361 5.19 1.69 -57.80
C GLN A 361 4.63 1.58 -56.38
N ARG A 362 3.38 1.12 -56.22
CA ARG A 362 2.79 0.87 -54.90
C ARG A 362 3.54 -0.23 -54.13
N ARG A 363 3.86 -1.35 -54.80
CA ARG A 363 4.66 -2.44 -54.20
C ARG A 363 6.04 -1.94 -53.78
N GLU A 364 6.74 -1.18 -54.62
CA GLU A 364 8.03 -0.56 -54.27
C GLU A 364 7.92 0.44 -53.10
N GLU A 365 6.84 1.22 -53.02
CA GLU A 365 6.60 2.10 -51.88
C GLU A 365 6.29 1.34 -50.59
N GLU A 366 5.50 0.27 -50.67
CA GLU A 366 5.18 -0.62 -49.54
C GLU A 366 6.43 -1.33 -49.04
N GLU A 367 7.27 -1.85 -49.94
CA GLU A 367 8.59 -2.42 -49.59
C GLU A 367 9.49 -1.39 -48.92
N ARG A 368 9.52 -0.13 -49.40
CA ARG A 368 10.28 0.96 -48.75
C ARG A 368 9.71 1.33 -47.38
N ARG A 369 8.38 1.26 -47.18
CA ARG A 369 7.73 1.46 -45.87
C ARG A 369 8.09 0.29 -44.92
N ALA A 370 8.04 -0.94 -45.39
CA ALA A 370 8.40 -2.15 -44.64
C ALA A 370 9.91 -2.24 -44.33
N ALA A 371 10.78 -1.70 -45.19
CA ALA A 371 12.21 -1.55 -44.91
C ALA A 371 12.44 -0.53 -43.78
N ARG A 372 11.85 0.68 -43.89
CA ARG A 372 11.94 1.70 -42.83
C ARG A 372 11.40 1.23 -41.49
N TRP A 373 10.29 0.47 -41.49
CA TRP A 373 9.74 -0.12 -40.26
C TRP A 373 10.71 -1.12 -39.62
N ARG A 374 11.33 -2.01 -40.41
CA ARG A 374 12.34 -2.95 -39.92
C ARG A 374 13.59 -2.25 -39.38
N ASP A 375 14.06 -1.20 -40.03
CA ASP A 375 15.17 -0.38 -39.53
C ASP A 375 14.80 0.33 -38.21
N GLU A 376 13.56 0.81 -38.08
CA GLU A 376 13.07 1.43 -36.85
C GLU A 376 12.92 0.42 -35.71
N GLU A 377 12.38 -0.78 -35.96
CA GLU A 377 12.36 -1.86 -34.96
C GLU A 377 13.76 -2.30 -34.55
N GLN A 378 14.71 -2.41 -35.49
CA GLN A 378 16.11 -2.72 -35.15
C GLN A 378 16.73 -1.62 -34.27
N ARG A 379 16.43 -0.34 -34.53
CA ARG A 379 16.87 0.77 -33.67
C ARG A 379 16.24 0.72 -32.29
N ARG A 380 14.93 0.46 -32.19
CA ARG A 380 14.23 0.29 -30.90
C ARG A 380 14.77 -0.90 -30.12
N ALA A 381 15.04 -2.03 -30.79
CA ALA A 381 15.65 -3.20 -30.18
C ALA A 381 17.11 -2.96 -29.73
N ALA A 382 17.88 -2.18 -30.48
CA ALA A 382 19.23 -1.78 -30.07
C ALA A 382 19.20 -0.83 -28.86
N GLN A 383 18.33 0.19 -28.88
CA GLN A 383 18.10 1.09 -27.75
C GLN A 383 17.65 0.34 -26.49
N TRP A 384 16.75 -0.64 -26.63
CA TRP A 384 16.32 -1.47 -25.50
C TRP A 384 17.46 -2.28 -24.91
N ARG A 385 18.33 -2.88 -25.73
CA ARG A 385 19.54 -3.59 -25.24
C ARG A 385 20.51 -2.65 -24.54
N GLU A 386 20.74 -1.45 -25.10
CA GLU A 386 21.60 -0.45 -24.46
C GLU A 386 21.00 0.01 -23.10
N GLU A 387 19.69 0.18 -23.01
CA GLU A 387 19.01 0.50 -21.75
C GLU A 387 19.08 -0.67 -20.74
N GLU A 388 18.90 -1.91 -21.21
CA GLU A 388 19.03 -3.12 -20.40
C GLU A 388 20.45 -3.31 -19.85
N GLU A 389 21.48 -3.15 -20.70
CA GLU A 389 22.89 -3.15 -20.32
C GLU A 389 23.22 -2.03 -19.31
N ARG A 390 22.64 -0.83 -19.48
CA ARG A 390 22.79 0.26 -18.51
C ARG A 390 22.12 -0.04 -17.17
N ARG A 391 20.96 -0.71 -17.17
CA ARG A 391 20.29 -1.18 -15.94
C ARG A 391 21.07 -2.31 -15.27
N ASP A 392 21.70 -3.21 -16.04
CA ASP A 392 22.61 -4.23 -15.51
C ASP A 392 23.88 -3.62 -14.92
N GLN A 393 24.46 -2.61 -15.57
CA GLN A 393 25.62 -1.90 -15.02
C GLN A 393 25.24 -1.16 -13.73
N GLN A 394 24.07 -0.52 -13.67
CA GLN A 394 23.57 0.09 -12.43
C GLN A 394 23.41 -0.95 -11.30
N ARG A 395 22.85 -2.13 -11.59
CA ARG A 395 22.75 -3.22 -10.61
C ARG A 395 24.12 -3.66 -10.10
N ARG A 396 25.11 -3.81 -10.99
CA ARG A 396 26.49 -4.16 -10.61
C ARG A 396 27.14 -3.07 -9.75
N ASP A 397 27.02 -1.81 -10.15
CA ASP A 397 27.54 -0.66 -9.39
C ASP A 397 26.88 -0.57 -8.00
N GLU A 398 25.59 -0.88 -7.89
CA GLU A 398 24.87 -0.94 -6.60
C GLU A 398 25.30 -2.14 -5.74
N ASP A 399 25.43 -3.33 -6.32
CA ASP A 399 25.93 -4.52 -5.63
C ASP A 399 27.38 -4.34 -5.14
N GLU A 400 28.25 -3.71 -5.96
CA GLU A 400 29.62 -3.35 -5.57
C GLU A 400 29.65 -2.32 -4.43
N ARG A 401 28.76 -1.31 -4.45
CA ARG A 401 28.61 -0.35 -3.34
C ARG A 401 28.14 -1.03 -2.06
N LEU A 402 27.16 -1.92 -2.14
CA LEU A 402 26.66 -2.69 -1.00
C LEU A 402 27.73 -3.66 -0.46
N ALA A 403 28.52 -4.29 -1.33
CA ALA A 403 29.66 -5.11 -0.94
C ALA A 403 30.73 -4.27 -0.22
N ALA A 404 31.11 -3.12 -0.76
CA ALA A 404 32.05 -2.18 -0.12
C ALA A 404 31.52 -1.67 1.23
N GLN A 405 30.21 -1.39 1.34
CA GLN A 405 29.58 -0.99 2.59
C GLN A 405 29.65 -2.11 3.65
N ARG A 406 29.40 -3.37 3.26
CA ARG A 406 29.53 -4.53 4.17
C ARG A 406 30.96 -4.69 4.67
N VAL A 407 31.96 -4.58 3.79
CA VAL A 407 33.39 -4.61 4.18
C VAL A 407 33.70 -3.51 5.19
N GLN A 408 33.25 -2.27 4.95
CA GLN A 408 33.44 -1.17 5.93
C GLN A 408 32.71 -1.42 7.26
N GLU A 409 31.53 -2.04 7.24
CA GLU A 409 30.81 -2.38 8.47
C GLU A 409 31.52 -3.48 9.25
N ASP A 410 32.01 -4.53 8.59
CA ASP A 410 32.78 -5.60 9.22
C ASP A 410 34.14 -5.11 9.74
N GLU A 411 34.81 -4.18 9.05
CA GLU A 411 35.99 -3.47 9.57
C GLU A 411 35.67 -2.64 10.82
N ARG A 412 34.54 -1.92 10.84
CA ARG A 412 34.09 -1.15 12.02
C ARG A 412 33.78 -2.07 13.19
N ARG A 413 33.05 -3.18 12.95
CA ARG A 413 32.75 -4.22 13.96
C ARG A 413 34.03 -4.86 14.49
N ALA A 414 35.01 -5.16 13.63
CA ALA A 414 36.31 -5.68 14.05
C ALA A 414 37.12 -4.65 14.88
N ALA A 415 37.09 -3.36 14.50
CA ALA A 415 37.74 -2.29 15.26
C ALA A 415 37.04 -2.00 16.61
N GLU A 416 35.72 -2.17 16.69
CA GLU A 416 34.96 -2.12 17.94
C GLU A 416 35.25 -3.33 18.83
N ALA A 417 35.29 -4.55 18.26
CA ALA A 417 35.68 -5.76 18.98
C ALA A 417 37.07 -5.62 19.60
N ARG A 418 38.07 -5.16 18.83
CA ARG A 418 39.43 -4.87 19.35
C ARG A 418 39.41 -3.85 20.49
N ARG A 419 38.68 -2.73 20.34
CA ARG A 419 38.51 -1.74 21.42
C ARG A 419 37.86 -2.36 22.68
N SER A 420 36.89 -3.25 22.51
CA SER A 420 36.26 -3.97 23.63
C SER A 420 37.22 -4.94 24.33
N GLU A 421 38.11 -5.60 23.58
CA GLU A 421 39.16 -6.45 24.15
C GLU A 421 40.21 -5.65 24.89
N ASP A 422 40.65 -4.52 24.34
CA ASP A 422 41.63 -3.64 24.98
C ASP A 422 41.06 -2.99 26.25
N LEU A 423 39.77 -2.62 26.26
CA LEU A 423 39.07 -2.21 27.47
C LEU A 423 38.97 -3.33 28.51
N ARG A 424 38.69 -4.58 28.10
CA ARG A 424 38.71 -5.74 29.00
C ARG A 424 40.10 -6.02 29.56
N ARG A 425 41.16 -5.88 28.76
CA ARG A 425 42.57 -6.00 29.21
C ARG A 425 42.94 -4.89 30.19
N ALA A 426 42.54 -3.65 29.92
CA ALA A 426 42.75 -2.52 30.82
C ALA A 426 42.05 -2.72 32.16
N ALA A 427 40.77 -3.12 32.15
CA ALA A 427 40.00 -3.44 33.35
C ALA A 427 40.60 -4.62 34.14
N ALA A 428 41.09 -5.67 33.46
CA ALA A 428 41.79 -6.78 34.11
C ALA A 428 43.11 -6.34 34.77
N ALA A 429 43.90 -5.48 34.11
CA ALA A 429 45.13 -4.92 34.66
C ALA A 429 44.88 -3.91 35.80
N GLU A 430 43.73 -3.24 35.82
CA GLU A 430 43.29 -2.41 36.96
C GLU A 430 42.84 -3.29 38.13
N ALA A 431 42.04 -4.35 37.88
CA ALA A 431 41.64 -5.31 38.90
C ALA A 431 42.86 -6.00 39.55
N GLN A 432 43.91 -6.32 38.78
CA GLN A 432 45.19 -6.79 39.31
C GLN A 432 45.86 -5.77 40.22
N ARG A 433 45.96 -4.49 39.81
CA ARG A 433 46.51 -3.41 40.64
C ARG A 433 45.71 -3.20 41.94
N ILE A 434 44.38 -3.30 41.89
CA ILE A 434 43.53 -3.24 43.08
C ILE A 434 43.79 -4.44 44.01
N ALA A 435 43.92 -5.65 43.46
CA ALA A 435 44.22 -6.85 44.24
C ALA A 435 45.62 -6.81 44.88
N GLU A 436 46.62 -6.25 44.18
CA GLU A 436 47.96 -6.02 44.74
C GLU A 436 47.94 -4.96 45.84
N ALA A 437 47.27 -3.83 45.62
CA ALA A 437 47.08 -2.80 46.64
C ALA A 437 46.36 -3.34 47.89
N ALA A 438 45.36 -4.21 47.71
CA ALA A 438 44.67 -4.88 48.80
C ALA A 438 45.60 -5.83 49.59
N ARG A 439 46.47 -6.60 48.92
CA ARG A 439 47.50 -7.42 49.59
C ARG A 439 48.49 -6.57 50.37
N VAL A 440 48.96 -5.46 49.79
CA VAL A 440 49.86 -4.51 50.49
C VAL A 440 49.16 -3.94 51.73
N ALA A 441 47.92 -3.49 51.60
CA ALA A 441 47.12 -3.00 52.73
C ALA A 441 46.91 -4.08 53.81
N GLU A 442 46.69 -5.34 53.44
CA GLU A 442 46.59 -6.44 54.39
C GLU A 442 47.93 -6.69 55.13
N THR A 443 49.07 -6.69 54.42
CA THR A 443 50.38 -6.82 55.07
C THR A 443 50.70 -5.66 56.00
N ALA A 444 50.35 -4.43 55.62
CA ALA A 444 50.48 -3.25 56.47
C ALA A 444 49.57 -3.33 57.72
N ALA A 445 48.34 -3.82 57.56
CA ALA A 445 47.42 -4.03 58.67
C ALA A 445 47.92 -5.11 59.64
N ARG A 446 48.53 -6.20 59.14
CA ARG A 446 49.17 -7.22 59.98
C ARG A 446 50.37 -6.64 60.74
N ALA A 447 51.26 -5.91 60.08
CA ALA A 447 52.39 -5.24 60.72
C ALA A 447 51.94 -4.22 61.79
N ALA A 448 50.87 -3.46 61.53
CA ALA A 448 50.28 -2.54 62.51
C ALA A 448 49.68 -3.28 63.72
N GLN A 449 49.07 -4.45 63.53
CA GLN A 449 48.61 -5.30 64.64
C GLN A 449 49.76 -5.88 65.46
N GLU A 450 50.86 -6.29 64.82
CA GLU A 450 52.07 -6.77 65.50
C GLU A 450 52.73 -5.65 66.30
N ALA A 451 52.88 -4.45 65.72
CA ALA A 451 53.37 -3.26 66.42
C ALA A 451 52.46 -2.88 67.61
N ALA A 452 51.13 -2.97 67.45
CA ALA A 452 50.19 -2.73 68.55
C ALA A 452 50.35 -3.76 69.68
N ARG A 453 50.50 -5.06 69.37
CA ARG A 453 50.80 -6.11 70.37
C ARG A 453 52.15 -5.89 71.07
N ALA A 454 53.17 -5.44 70.34
CA ALA A 454 54.47 -5.10 70.91
C ALA A 454 54.38 -3.90 71.86
N ALA A 455 53.60 -2.88 71.51
CA ALA A 455 53.34 -1.73 72.37
C ALA A 455 52.49 -2.10 73.61
N GLU A 456 51.52 -3.00 73.46
CA GLU A 456 50.71 -3.56 74.55
C GLU A 456 51.57 -4.38 75.52
N ALA A 457 52.45 -5.25 75.01
CA ALA A 457 53.44 -5.97 75.82
C ALA A 457 54.43 -5.03 76.52
N ALA A 458 54.87 -3.95 75.85
CA ALA A 458 55.74 -2.94 76.46
C ALA A 458 55.02 -2.14 77.57
N ARG A 459 53.72 -1.86 77.43
CA ARG A 459 52.89 -1.26 78.49
C ARG A 459 52.67 -2.22 79.65
N ALA A 460 52.44 -3.51 79.39
CA ALA A 460 52.32 -4.53 80.44
C ALA A 460 53.61 -4.70 81.27
N ALA A 461 54.77 -4.38 80.69
CA ALA A 461 56.07 -4.35 81.38
C ALA A 461 56.32 -3.05 82.18
N GLN A 462 55.48 -2.01 82.04
CA GLN A 462 55.58 -0.77 82.80
C GLN A 462 54.55 -0.76 83.95
N THR A 463 55.02 -1.02 85.16
CA THR A 463 54.27 -0.77 86.40
C THR A 463 53.84 0.69 86.49
N GLN A 464 52.53 0.92 86.60
CA GLN A 464 51.94 2.25 86.69
C GLN A 464 52.32 2.98 88.00
N PRO A 465 52.68 4.27 87.95
CA PRO A 465 52.48 5.18 89.07
C PRO A 465 51.04 5.74 89.03
N VAL A 466 50.40 5.77 90.21
CA VAL A 466 49.10 6.42 90.45
C VAL A 466 49.32 7.93 90.59
N VAL A 467 48.54 8.76 89.88
CA VAL A 467 48.37 10.20 90.15
C VAL A 467 46.91 10.60 89.86
N GLU A 468 46.45 11.61 90.60
CA GLU A 468 45.06 11.96 90.89
C GLU A 468 44.36 12.85 89.84
N GLU A 469 43.06 13.05 90.05
CA GLU A 469 42.22 14.03 89.35
C GLU A 469 42.54 15.46 89.78
N GLU A 470 42.50 16.44 88.87
CA GLU A 470 42.19 17.83 89.22
C GLU A 470 41.53 18.58 88.05
N ASP A 471 40.47 19.32 88.35
CA ASP A 471 39.85 20.33 87.46
C ASP A 471 40.81 21.50 87.19
N VAL A 472 40.61 22.27 86.10
CA VAL A 472 40.57 23.76 86.12
C VAL A 472 40.35 24.39 84.72
N PHE A 473 39.65 25.52 84.74
CA PHE A 473 39.31 26.44 83.64
C PHE A 473 40.47 26.89 82.72
N GLY A 474 40.16 27.21 81.45
CA GLY A 474 41.01 28.10 80.63
C GLY A 474 40.60 28.33 79.16
N ARG A 475 39.94 29.46 78.87
CA ARG A 475 39.88 30.08 77.51
C ARG A 475 41.25 30.69 77.16
N PRO A 476 41.68 30.79 75.88
CA PRO A 476 41.24 31.94 75.07
C PRO A 476 41.11 31.67 73.54
N THR A 477 40.91 32.76 72.79
CA THR A 477 40.49 32.91 71.38
C THR A 477 41.57 32.69 70.33
N GLY A 478 41.17 32.25 69.13
CA GLY A 478 41.96 32.39 67.88
C GLY A 478 41.12 32.10 66.63
N ASN A 479 40.86 33.12 65.80
CA ASN A 479 40.16 32.98 64.51
C ASN A 479 41.06 32.29 63.46
N VAL A 480 40.44 31.62 62.48
CA VAL A 480 40.45 32.00 61.05
C VAL A 480 39.41 31.13 60.32
N ALA A 481 38.76 31.69 59.31
CA ALA A 481 37.67 31.05 58.57
C ALA A 481 38.15 30.24 57.36
N GLU A 482 37.38 29.23 56.96
CA GLU A 482 37.05 29.04 55.53
C GLU A 482 35.73 28.24 55.35
N THR A 483 35.09 28.48 54.21
CA THR A 483 33.65 28.25 53.96
C THR A 483 33.35 26.92 53.25
N PRO A 484 32.14 26.36 53.46
CA PRO A 484 31.44 25.61 52.42
C PRO A 484 30.03 26.21 52.11
N PRO A 485 29.50 26.03 50.87
CA PRO A 485 28.23 26.63 50.46
C PRO A 485 26.99 25.80 50.89
N PRO A 486 25.82 26.44 51.10
CA PRO A 486 24.58 25.77 51.50
C PRO A 486 23.74 25.25 50.31
N ALA A 487 22.89 24.26 50.60
CA ALA A 487 21.82 23.81 49.71
C ALA A 487 20.62 24.79 49.70
N PRO A 488 19.80 24.85 48.63
CA PRO A 488 18.66 25.75 48.55
C PRO A 488 17.41 25.21 49.26
N GLU A 489 16.75 26.07 50.02
CA GLU A 489 15.41 25.83 50.58
C GLU A 489 14.31 26.07 49.52
N LEU A 490 13.25 25.26 49.56
CA LEU A 490 12.09 25.42 48.68
C LEU A 490 11.12 26.46 49.26
N THR A 491 11.07 27.65 48.64
CA THR A 491 10.07 28.66 48.96
C THR A 491 8.69 28.25 48.46
N VAL A 492 7.75 28.04 49.39
CA VAL A 492 6.32 27.99 49.09
C VAL A 492 5.87 29.37 48.61
N VAL A 493 5.29 29.43 47.41
CA VAL A 493 4.63 30.63 46.87
C VAL A 493 3.16 30.29 46.64
N GLU A 494 2.29 30.79 47.52
CA GLU A 494 0.86 30.85 47.25
C GLU A 494 0.59 31.79 46.08
N ARG A 495 -0.35 31.40 45.19
CA ARG A 495 -0.96 32.34 44.23
C ARG A 495 -2.41 31.97 43.95
N GLU A 496 -3.21 33.01 43.77
CA GLU A 496 -4.67 33.00 43.83
C GLU A 496 -5.36 32.26 42.66
N PRO A 497 -6.62 31.80 42.86
CA PRO A 497 -7.41 31.18 41.81
C PRO A 497 -8.03 32.21 40.87
N THR A 498 -7.53 32.30 39.63
CA THR A 498 -8.22 33.04 38.57
C THR A 498 -9.34 32.21 37.96
N GLN A 499 -10.59 32.65 38.15
CA GLN A 499 -11.72 32.22 37.33
C GLN A 499 -11.40 32.44 35.84
N THR A 500 -11.63 31.42 35.02
CA THR A 500 -11.82 31.58 33.57
C THR A 500 -13.24 31.16 33.22
N VAL A 501 -13.95 32.07 32.56
CA VAL A 501 -15.34 31.91 32.15
C VAL A 501 -15.43 30.82 31.08
N ALA A 502 -16.31 29.85 31.28
CA ALA A 502 -16.68 28.90 30.24
C ALA A 502 -17.65 29.58 29.26
N GLU A 503 -17.11 30.33 28.30
CA GLU A 503 -17.88 30.73 27.12
C GLU A 503 -18.10 29.50 26.23
N SER A 504 -19.37 29.16 26.05
CA SER A 504 -19.78 28.07 25.17
C SER A 504 -19.66 28.52 23.71
N GLU A 505 -18.52 28.24 23.06
CA GLU A 505 -18.39 28.41 21.62
C GLU A 505 -19.40 27.51 20.88
N GLN A 506 -20.50 28.12 20.46
CA GLN A 506 -21.45 27.54 19.53
C GLN A 506 -20.77 27.49 18.15
N LEU A 507 -20.05 26.40 17.87
CA LEU A 507 -19.55 26.13 16.53
C LEU A 507 -20.73 26.00 15.56
N THR A 508 -20.79 26.93 14.62
CA THR A 508 -21.70 26.89 13.46
C THR A 508 -21.47 25.61 12.65
N PRO A 509 -22.52 24.99 12.09
CA PRO A 509 -22.35 23.82 11.23
C PRO A 509 -21.57 24.22 9.98
N GLU A 510 -20.39 23.62 9.79
CA GLU A 510 -19.64 23.77 8.55
C GLU A 510 -20.47 23.25 7.37
N ARG A 511 -20.42 23.99 6.28
CA ARG A 511 -21.16 23.74 5.06
C ARG A 511 -20.53 22.57 4.32
N GLU A 512 -21.21 21.43 4.30
CA GLU A 512 -20.77 20.23 3.57
C GLU A 512 -20.38 20.56 2.11
N GLU A 513 -19.10 20.36 1.77
CA GLU A 513 -18.70 20.23 0.37
C GLU A 513 -19.31 18.93 -0.20
N PRO A 514 -19.79 18.92 -1.45
CA PRO A 514 -20.34 17.71 -2.04
C PRO A 514 -19.25 16.64 -2.13
N ALA A 515 -19.47 15.51 -1.45
CA ALA A 515 -18.53 14.40 -1.44
C ALA A 515 -18.25 13.91 -2.87
N VAL A 516 -16.98 13.71 -3.20
CA VAL A 516 -16.54 13.16 -4.48
C VAL A 516 -16.50 11.63 -4.36
N PRO A 517 -16.92 10.84 -5.36
CA PRO A 517 -16.79 9.38 -5.33
C PRO A 517 -15.32 8.97 -5.16
N THR A 518 -15.01 8.17 -4.15
CA THR A 518 -13.64 7.74 -3.85
C THR A 518 -13.48 6.23 -3.90
N SER A 519 -12.29 5.78 -4.28
CA SER A 519 -11.94 4.35 -4.32
C SER A 519 -11.38 3.82 -2.99
N ASN A 520 -11.15 4.69 -2.01
CA ASN A 520 -10.58 4.32 -0.70
C ASN A 520 -11.31 5.09 0.40
N ILE A 521 -11.94 4.37 1.33
CA ILE A 521 -12.67 4.93 2.48
C ILE A 521 -12.10 4.32 3.78
N VAL A 522 -12.03 5.11 4.84
CA VAL A 522 -11.60 4.66 6.18
C VAL A 522 -12.82 4.39 7.04
N LEU A 523 -12.89 3.20 7.66
CA LEU A 523 -13.92 2.87 8.65
C LEU A 523 -13.30 2.94 10.05
N MET A 524 -13.99 3.58 10.99
CA MET A 524 -13.68 3.56 12.42
C MET A 524 -14.81 2.84 13.15
N LEU A 525 -14.52 1.71 13.78
CA LEU A 525 -15.50 0.89 14.50
C LEU A 525 -15.29 1.02 16.02
N SER A 526 -16.36 1.29 16.77
CA SER A 526 -16.32 1.40 18.23
C SER A 526 -17.67 1.04 18.89
N PRO A 527 -17.72 0.31 20.01
CA PRO A 527 -16.65 -0.50 20.58
C PRO A 527 -16.54 -1.85 19.85
N VAL A 528 -15.33 -2.40 19.80
CA VAL A 528 -15.01 -3.73 19.28
C VAL A 528 -14.44 -4.55 20.45
N PRO A 529 -15.17 -5.56 20.98
CA PRO A 529 -14.86 -6.17 22.27
C PRO A 529 -13.65 -7.12 22.26
N SER A 530 -13.26 -7.64 21.09
CA SER A 530 -12.09 -8.50 20.94
C SER A 530 -11.54 -8.49 19.52
N PHE A 531 -10.27 -8.87 19.36
CA PHE A 531 -9.67 -9.01 18.03
C PHE A 531 -10.34 -10.12 17.19
N ALA A 532 -10.78 -11.22 17.81
CA ALA A 532 -11.55 -12.25 17.13
C ALA A 532 -12.86 -11.67 16.55
N ARG A 533 -13.54 -10.81 17.32
CA ARG A 533 -14.73 -10.11 16.84
C ARG A 533 -14.40 -9.14 15.70
N LEU A 534 -13.27 -8.43 15.75
CA LEU A 534 -12.83 -7.58 14.65
C LEU A 534 -12.68 -8.36 13.33
N VAL A 535 -12.08 -9.56 13.37
CA VAL A 535 -11.89 -10.42 12.20
C VAL A 535 -13.22 -10.92 11.62
N ASP A 536 -14.20 -11.28 12.48
CA ASP A 536 -15.56 -11.62 12.02
C ASP A 536 -16.22 -10.46 11.28
N ILE A 537 -16.05 -9.24 11.79
CA ILE A 537 -16.62 -8.02 11.22
C ILE A 537 -15.93 -7.68 9.89
N GLU A 538 -14.60 -7.74 9.85
CA GLU A 538 -13.79 -7.62 8.63
C GLU A 538 -14.25 -8.58 7.53
N ARG A 539 -14.40 -9.87 7.83
CA ARG A 539 -14.87 -10.88 6.86
C ARG A 539 -16.24 -10.55 6.28
N ARG A 540 -17.15 -10.01 7.10
CA ARG A 540 -18.51 -9.64 6.66
C ARG A 540 -18.50 -8.39 5.80
N ILE A 541 -17.78 -7.33 6.17
CA ILE A 541 -17.64 -6.13 5.32
C ILE A 541 -16.91 -6.47 4.01
N GLN A 542 -15.88 -7.33 4.05
CA GLN A 542 -15.16 -7.79 2.87
C GLN A 542 -16.01 -8.63 1.91
N SER A 543 -17.09 -9.26 2.40
CA SER A 543 -18.06 -10.00 1.55
C SER A 543 -18.98 -9.11 0.72
N LEU A 544 -19.04 -7.79 1.00
CA LEU A 544 -19.78 -6.84 0.19
C LEU A 544 -19.19 -6.76 -1.23
N ALA A 545 -20.03 -6.88 -2.25
CA ALA A 545 -19.59 -6.90 -3.66
C ALA A 545 -18.84 -5.62 -4.08
N GLN A 546 -19.07 -4.51 -3.37
CA GLN A 546 -18.45 -3.21 -3.55
C GLN A 546 -16.98 -3.17 -3.07
N VAL A 547 -16.60 -4.04 -2.13
CA VAL A 547 -15.28 -4.05 -1.50
C VAL A 547 -14.28 -4.87 -2.34
N ARG A 548 -13.10 -4.29 -2.59
CA ARG A 548 -11.98 -4.93 -3.29
C ARG A 548 -10.96 -5.46 -2.30
N THR A 549 -10.56 -4.61 -1.35
CA THR A 549 -9.55 -4.89 -0.33
C THR A 549 -10.00 -4.26 0.97
N LEU A 550 -9.84 -4.98 2.07
CA LEU A 550 -10.06 -4.46 3.41
C LEU A 550 -8.88 -4.95 4.26
N TYR A 551 -8.34 -4.06 5.10
CA TYR A 551 -7.35 -4.43 6.09
C TYR A 551 -7.46 -3.55 7.33
N VAL A 552 -7.21 -4.15 8.50
CA VAL A 552 -7.10 -3.42 9.77
C VAL A 552 -5.82 -2.57 9.77
N ARG A 553 -5.96 -1.27 10.03
CA ARG A 553 -4.85 -0.31 10.10
C ARG A 553 -4.36 -0.07 11.53
N ASP A 554 -5.26 -0.06 12.49
CA ASP A 554 -4.96 0.01 13.93
C ASP A 554 -6.11 -0.59 14.75
N PHE A 555 -5.80 -1.15 15.92
CA PHE A 555 -6.79 -1.66 16.88
C PHE A 555 -6.28 -1.46 18.30
N ARG A 556 -6.84 -0.47 19.01
CA ARG A 556 -6.41 -0.06 20.37
C ARG A 556 -7.62 0.38 21.18
N GLY A 557 -7.65 0.02 22.46
CA GLY A 557 -8.70 0.47 23.39
C GLY A 557 -10.14 0.11 22.98
N GLY A 558 -10.33 -0.96 22.21
CA GLY A 558 -11.64 -1.34 21.67
C GLY A 558 -12.11 -0.49 20.47
N VAL A 559 -11.26 0.35 19.89
CA VAL A 559 -11.53 1.06 18.62
C VAL A 559 -10.69 0.44 17.51
N ALA A 560 -11.31 0.10 16.39
CA ALA A 560 -10.63 -0.42 15.20
C ALA A 560 -10.71 0.58 14.04
N THR A 561 -9.58 0.84 13.39
CA THR A 561 -9.53 1.60 12.14
C THR A 561 -9.23 0.65 10.98
N LEU A 562 -10.08 0.61 9.96
CA LEU A 562 -9.94 -0.25 8.79
C LEU A 562 -9.84 0.61 7.53
N ALA A 563 -8.98 0.21 6.59
CA ALA A 563 -8.89 0.83 5.28
C ALA A 563 -9.63 -0.05 4.26
N VAL A 564 -10.62 0.53 3.57
CA VAL A 564 -11.47 -0.13 2.59
C VAL A 564 -11.14 0.42 1.20
N GLY A 565 -10.52 -0.41 0.37
CA GLY A 565 -10.41 -0.18 -1.07
C GLY A 565 -11.63 -0.75 -1.79
N LEU A 566 -12.28 0.07 -2.60
CA LEU A 566 -13.51 -0.24 -3.32
C LEU A 566 -13.22 -0.73 -4.74
N ARG A 567 -14.14 -1.52 -5.32
CA ARG A 567 -14.04 -1.98 -6.72
C ARG A 567 -14.44 -0.90 -7.72
N ILE A 568 -15.36 -0.02 -7.32
CA ILE A 568 -15.90 1.09 -8.09
C ILE A 568 -15.82 2.32 -7.17
N PRO A 569 -15.37 3.50 -7.64
CA PRO A 569 -15.43 4.72 -6.84
C PRO A 569 -16.88 5.04 -6.50
N MET A 570 -17.18 5.26 -5.22
CA MET A 570 -18.54 5.56 -4.74
C MET A 570 -18.50 6.54 -3.59
N LEU A 571 -19.66 7.11 -3.26
CA LEU A 571 -19.81 8.02 -2.14
C LEU A 571 -19.78 7.27 -0.81
N VAL A 572 -19.43 8.01 0.25
CA VAL A 572 -19.41 7.52 1.62
C VAL A 572 -20.79 7.01 2.06
N ASP A 573 -21.86 7.69 1.67
CA ASP A 573 -23.25 7.30 1.98
C ASP A 573 -23.72 6.06 1.18
N GLU A 574 -23.16 5.83 -0.01
CA GLU A 574 -23.43 4.63 -0.81
C GLU A 574 -22.76 3.40 -0.18
N LEU A 575 -21.52 3.54 0.30
CA LEU A 575 -20.86 2.49 1.08
C LEU A 575 -21.58 2.25 2.41
N TRP A 576 -21.99 3.30 3.12
CA TRP A 576 -22.79 3.17 4.34
C TRP A 576 -24.10 2.41 4.07
N SER A 577 -24.81 2.75 3.00
CA SER A 577 -26.04 2.06 2.59
C SER A 577 -25.79 0.56 2.33
N ALA A 578 -24.66 0.19 1.72
CA ALA A 578 -24.27 -1.20 1.55
C ALA A 578 -23.96 -1.90 2.90
N ILE A 579 -23.20 -1.24 3.78
CA ILE A 579 -22.86 -1.77 5.12
C ILE A 579 -24.12 -1.95 5.98
N ALA A 580 -25.08 -1.04 5.89
CA ALA A 580 -26.36 -1.11 6.60
C ALA A 580 -27.26 -2.29 6.16
N THR A 581 -26.98 -2.94 5.03
CA THR A 581 -27.67 -4.19 4.64
C THR A 581 -27.20 -5.44 5.40
N LEU A 582 -26.09 -5.36 6.14
CA LEU A 582 -25.58 -6.48 6.93
C LEU A 582 -26.46 -6.70 8.17
N GLU A 583 -27.17 -7.84 8.23
CA GLU A 583 -28.05 -8.17 9.36
C GLU A 583 -27.31 -8.28 10.71
N GLN A 584 -26.04 -8.69 10.65
CA GLN A 584 -25.10 -8.83 11.76
C GLN A 584 -23.65 -8.61 11.25
N PRO A 585 -22.75 -7.97 12.02
CA PRO A 585 -23.08 -7.09 13.15
C PRO A 585 -24.00 -5.96 12.68
N ARG A 586 -24.80 -5.40 13.59
CA ARG A 586 -25.57 -4.19 13.28
C ARG A 586 -24.68 -2.98 13.53
N PHE A 587 -24.79 -2.00 12.64
CA PHE A 587 -24.05 -0.75 12.75
C PHE A 587 -25.03 0.42 12.87
N ALA A 588 -24.63 1.43 13.63
CA ALA A 588 -25.23 2.75 13.63
C ALA A 588 -24.17 3.77 13.19
N LEU A 589 -24.49 4.61 12.21
CA LEU A 589 -23.62 5.71 11.79
C LEU A 589 -23.53 6.75 12.92
N GLN A 590 -22.34 7.01 13.43
CA GLN A 590 -22.08 8.13 14.35
C GLN A 590 -21.69 9.39 13.59
N ARG A 591 -20.85 9.24 12.57
CA ARG A 591 -20.33 10.34 11.77
C ARG A 591 -19.96 9.88 10.37
N SER A 592 -20.38 10.61 9.36
CA SER A 592 -19.78 10.60 8.03
C SER A 592 -18.85 11.81 7.87
N GLY A 593 -17.76 11.61 7.14
CA GLY A 593 -16.85 12.64 6.66
C GLY A 593 -16.36 12.26 5.28
N GLY A 594 -15.77 13.20 4.53
CA GLY A 594 -15.57 13.07 3.07
C GLY A 594 -14.89 11.76 2.58
N THR A 595 -14.06 11.12 3.40
CA THR A 595 -13.50 9.77 3.13
C THR A 595 -13.52 8.83 4.35
N SER A 596 -14.37 9.11 5.35
CA SER A 596 -14.35 8.41 6.64
C SER A 596 -15.75 8.13 7.19
N LEU A 597 -15.97 6.93 7.72
CA LEU A 597 -17.19 6.52 8.43
C LEU A 597 -16.84 6.12 9.87
N GLU A 598 -17.41 6.81 10.85
CA GLU A 598 -17.41 6.40 12.25
C GLU A 598 -18.70 5.60 12.52
N LEU A 599 -18.55 4.30 12.76
CA LEU A 599 -19.65 3.35 12.94
C LEU A 599 -19.63 2.78 14.36
N ARG A 600 -20.77 2.89 15.04
CA ARG A 600 -21.01 2.21 16.31
C ARG A 600 -21.56 0.82 16.07
N ILE A 601 -21.01 -0.18 16.76
CA ILE A 601 -21.57 -1.55 16.71
C ILE A 601 -22.72 -1.65 17.70
N GLU A 602 -23.91 -2.01 17.21
CA GLU A 602 -25.12 -2.17 18.01
C GLU A 602 -25.30 -3.60 18.52
N GLY A 603 -25.85 -3.73 19.73
CA GLY A 603 -26.08 -5.03 20.39
C GLY A 603 -24.89 -5.53 21.23
N GLU A 604 -23.72 -4.90 21.13
CA GLU A 604 -22.53 -5.22 21.91
C GLU A 604 -22.38 -4.24 23.08
N ALA A 605 -23.23 -4.40 24.10
CA ALA A 605 -23.13 -3.65 25.35
C ALA A 605 -21.83 -4.01 26.09
N GLY A 606 -21.12 -3.00 26.60
CA GLY A 606 -19.74 -3.12 27.02
C GLY A 606 -19.51 -4.07 28.20
N ALA A 607 -18.58 -5.01 28.01
CA ALA A 607 -17.80 -5.62 29.10
C ALA A 607 -16.43 -4.92 29.11
N GLY A 608 -16.18 -4.03 30.08
CA GLY A 608 -14.86 -3.38 30.19
C GLY A 608 -14.78 -1.93 30.69
N VAL A 609 -15.75 -1.43 31.46
CA VAL A 609 -15.48 -0.35 32.45
C VAL A 609 -16.26 -0.66 33.74
N ALA A 610 -15.65 -1.49 34.59
CA ALA A 610 -16.00 -1.74 35.99
C ALA A 610 -14.75 -2.28 36.70
#